data_AF-X1T1V2-F1
#
_entry.id   AF-X1T1V2-F1
#
_cell.length_a   1.000
_cell.length_b   1.000
_cell.length_c   1.000
_cell.angle_alpha   90.00
_cell.angle_beta   90.00
_cell.angle_gamma   90.00
#
_symmetry.space_group_name_H-M   'P 1'
#
loop_
_entity.id
_entity.type
_entity.pdbx_description
1 polymer ?
#
loop_
_entity_poly.entity_id
_entity_poly.type
_entity_poly.pdbx_seq_one_letter_code
_entity_poly.pdbx_strand_id
1 'polypeptide(L)'
;FNCIAMIAALGNWANDDKPSGLKMADGTVLRSAWKQAGTQSAKDMHDEDGNRAFLFPGKVPGFEKYFPDVERVNPAYFRNMDKKIDYLNSQGFVPFIEVSRRDIGQAWKKYYDWPGSYTRYIQYIWSRYQANICLFSPIHLDWTGATIPPEEWNEAANKVIERYGHPPFGTPAGTNSNPSTLRNFGHTDKAKWLTFHQIGNRRTHDLYPYLTEIFNASPPVPGINGEPYYAGMLDAEGGTEKSALYCRSAMYGSVLSGGLGGHIYGAGGWQGGLWSG
;
A
#
# COMPACT_ATOMS: atom_id res chain seq x y z
N PHE A 1 5.48 -9.98 -14.30
CA PHE A 1 4.01 -10.08 -14.36
C PHE A 1 3.45 -8.82 -14.99
N ASN A 2 2.34 -8.90 -15.74
CA ASN A 2 1.53 -7.71 -16.05
C ASN A 2 0.77 -7.36 -14.77
N CYS A 3 1.20 -6.32 -14.06
CA CYS A 3 0.77 -6.09 -12.68
C CYS A 3 -0.06 -4.82 -12.54
N ILE A 4 -1.07 -4.85 -11.66
CA ILE A 4 -1.76 -3.65 -11.17
C ILE A 4 -1.60 -3.59 -9.65
N ALA A 5 -0.89 -2.56 -9.17
CA ALA A 5 -0.77 -2.31 -7.74
C ALA A 5 -2.02 -1.62 -7.20
N MET A 6 -2.49 -2.09 -6.04
CA MET A 6 -3.69 -1.58 -5.41
C MET A 6 -3.61 -1.69 -3.89
N ILE A 7 -4.31 -0.79 -3.22
CA ILE A 7 -4.55 -0.89 -1.78
C ILE A 7 -5.94 -1.51 -1.59
N ALA A 8 -6.04 -2.62 -0.85
CA ALA A 8 -7.29 -3.36 -0.65
C ALA A 8 -8.37 -2.47 -0.01
N ALA A 9 -7.99 -1.66 0.98
CA ALA A 9 -8.88 -0.71 1.62
C ALA A 9 -8.16 0.49 2.22
N LEU A 10 -8.83 1.65 2.16
CA LEU A 10 -8.48 2.87 2.88
C LEU A 10 -9.56 3.12 3.95
N GLY A 11 -9.64 2.24 4.94
CA GLY A 11 -10.80 2.10 5.82
C GLY A 11 -11.15 3.34 6.67
N ASN A 12 -10.17 4.18 6.97
CA ASN A 12 -10.30 5.42 7.74
C ASN A 12 -10.51 6.67 6.87
N TRP A 13 -10.70 6.51 5.55
CA TRP A 13 -10.97 7.60 4.62
C TRP A 13 -12.46 7.69 4.30
N ALA A 14 -12.99 8.90 4.26
CA ALA A 14 -14.35 9.23 3.82
C ALA A 14 -14.42 10.72 3.49
N ASN A 15 -15.26 11.07 2.52
CA ASN A 15 -15.63 12.46 2.27
C ASN A 15 -16.73 12.86 3.27
N ASP A 16 -16.33 13.44 4.40
CA ASP A 16 -17.17 13.76 5.55
C ASP A 16 -16.96 15.20 6.05
N ASP A 17 -17.49 15.53 7.23
CA ASP A 17 -17.38 16.85 7.85
C ASP A 17 -16.01 17.15 8.50
N LYS A 18 -14.98 16.33 8.25
CA LYS A 18 -13.61 16.50 8.76
C LYS A 18 -12.60 16.72 7.65
N PRO A 19 -11.45 17.36 7.94
CA PRO A 19 -10.37 17.54 6.98
C PRO A 19 -9.73 16.21 6.55
N SER A 20 -9.09 16.20 5.38
CA SER A 20 -8.37 15.03 4.86
C SER A 20 -7.19 14.59 5.75
N GLY A 21 -6.58 15.52 6.47
CA GLY A 21 -5.67 15.24 7.58
C GLY A 21 -6.38 15.45 8.92
N LEU A 22 -6.51 14.40 9.73
CA LEU A 22 -7.19 14.45 11.03
C LEU A 22 -6.31 13.85 12.12
N LYS A 23 -6.17 14.59 13.22
CA LYS A 23 -5.43 14.19 14.41
C LYS A 23 -6.24 14.43 15.67
N MET A 24 -6.00 13.64 16.69
CA MET A 24 -6.49 13.86 18.05
C MET A 24 -5.69 14.98 18.73
N ALA A 25 -6.18 15.48 19.87
CA ALA A 25 -5.52 16.53 20.64
C ALA A 25 -4.09 16.14 21.10
N ASP A 26 -3.86 14.86 21.36
CA ASP A 26 -2.54 14.32 21.73
C ASP A 26 -1.63 14.01 20.52
N GLY A 27 -2.05 14.38 19.31
CA GLY A 27 -1.29 14.19 18.09
C GLY A 27 -1.49 12.84 17.40
N THR A 28 -2.25 11.90 17.97
CA THR A 28 -2.56 10.61 17.33
C THR A 28 -3.22 10.84 15.97
N VAL A 29 -2.62 10.31 14.90
CA VAL A 29 -3.17 10.41 13.54
C VAL A 29 -4.35 9.46 13.37
N LEU A 30 -5.47 10.00 12.89
CA LEU A 30 -6.66 9.25 12.54
C LEU A 30 -6.78 9.02 11.02
N ARG A 31 -6.30 9.96 10.21
CA ARG A 31 -6.14 9.83 8.76
C ARG A 31 -5.16 10.87 8.23
N SER A 32 -4.46 10.53 7.15
CA SER A 32 -3.58 11.42 6.39
C SER A 32 -3.88 11.23 4.91
N ALA A 33 -5.11 11.55 4.53
CA ALA A 33 -5.71 11.14 3.27
C ALA A 33 -5.41 12.10 2.12
N TRP A 34 -5.52 11.57 0.90
CA TRP A 34 -5.69 12.43 -0.27
C TRP A 34 -7.02 13.16 -0.17
N LYS A 35 -7.02 14.38 -0.69
CA LYS A 35 -8.18 15.28 -0.65
C LYS A 35 -9.17 14.91 -1.75
N GLN A 36 -10.46 14.89 -1.43
CA GLN A 36 -11.50 14.80 -2.47
C GLN A 36 -11.52 16.11 -3.25
N ALA A 37 -11.49 16.04 -4.58
CA ALA A 37 -11.56 17.21 -5.45
C ALA A 37 -12.78 18.08 -5.08
N GLY A 38 -12.56 19.39 -4.91
CA GLY A 38 -13.61 20.36 -4.57
C GLY A 38 -14.00 20.44 -3.09
N THR A 39 -13.48 19.60 -2.19
CA THR A 39 -13.79 19.64 -0.75
C THR A 39 -12.53 19.84 0.08
N GLN A 40 -12.61 19.99 1.41
CA GLN A 40 -11.43 19.89 2.31
C GLN A 40 -11.30 18.50 2.97
N SER A 41 -12.20 17.58 2.66
CA SER A 41 -12.25 16.24 3.26
C SER A 41 -11.43 15.22 2.49
N ALA A 42 -11.32 14.02 3.07
CA ALA A 42 -10.63 12.90 2.44
C ALA A 42 -11.41 12.41 1.19
N LYS A 43 -10.68 11.80 0.26
CA LYS A 43 -11.28 11.07 -0.86
C LYS A 43 -12.25 10.03 -0.33
N ASP A 44 -13.41 9.93 -0.97
CA ASP A 44 -14.41 8.95 -0.56
C ASP A 44 -13.98 7.53 -0.96
N MET A 45 -14.14 6.58 -0.03
CA MET A 45 -13.58 5.23 -0.14
C MET A 45 -14.62 4.18 0.28
N HIS A 46 -15.63 4.03 -0.58
CA HIS A 46 -16.60 2.94 -0.56
C HIS A 46 -16.53 2.14 -1.86
N ASP A 47 -17.08 0.92 -1.87
CA ASP A 47 -17.25 0.15 -3.10
C ASP A 47 -18.44 0.66 -3.94
N GLU A 48 -18.70 0.04 -5.08
CA GLU A 48 -19.81 0.39 -5.98
C GLU A 48 -21.20 0.28 -5.36
N ASP A 49 -21.36 -0.48 -4.28
CA ASP A 49 -22.63 -0.67 -3.55
C ASP A 49 -22.71 0.23 -2.30
N GLY A 50 -21.74 1.12 -2.08
CA GLY A 50 -21.67 2.02 -0.93
C GLY A 50 -21.16 1.37 0.36
N ASN A 51 -20.66 0.13 0.31
CA ASN A 51 -20.04 -0.52 1.45
C ASN A 51 -18.68 0.10 1.77
N ARG A 52 -18.34 0.16 3.05
CA ARG A 52 -16.97 0.42 3.53
C ARG A 52 -16.31 -0.88 3.97
N ALA A 53 -14.98 -0.92 3.96
CA ALA A 53 -14.21 -2.12 4.30
C ALA A 53 -14.39 -2.61 5.75
N PHE A 54 -14.76 -1.71 6.66
CA PHE A 54 -14.99 -1.99 8.07
C PHE A 54 -16.31 -1.37 8.53
N LEU A 55 -16.90 -1.95 9.57
CA LEU A 55 -18.15 -1.49 10.15
C LEU A 55 -17.95 -0.29 11.11
N PHE A 56 -19.00 0.51 11.23
CA PHE A 56 -19.10 1.63 12.17
C PHE A 56 -20.22 1.35 13.19
N PRO A 57 -20.24 2.02 14.36
CA PRO A 57 -19.20 2.92 14.89
C PRO A 57 -17.90 2.18 15.27
N GLY A 58 -16.77 2.91 15.26
CA GLY A 58 -15.49 2.44 15.81
C GLY A 58 -15.34 2.66 17.32
N LYS A 59 -14.14 2.37 17.84
CA LYS A 59 -13.79 2.41 19.26
C LYS A 59 -12.91 3.62 19.66
N VAL A 60 -12.58 4.50 18.71
CA VAL A 60 -11.75 5.69 18.99
C VAL A 60 -12.62 6.76 19.66
N PRO A 61 -12.35 7.14 20.92
CA PRO A 61 -13.22 8.03 21.69
C PRO A 61 -13.42 9.40 21.02
N GLY A 62 -14.68 9.79 20.81
CA GLY A 62 -15.05 11.05 20.14
C GLY A 62 -14.86 11.04 18.62
N PHE A 63 -14.41 9.92 18.06
CA PHE A 63 -14.19 9.73 16.62
C PHE A 63 -14.84 8.45 16.10
N GLU A 64 -15.83 7.91 16.81
CA GLU A 64 -16.51 6.66 16.50
C GLU A 64 -17.20 6.67 15.12
N LYS A 65 -17.60 7.85 14.64
CA LYS A 65 -18.14 8.08 13.28
C LYS A 65 -17.04 8.16 12.20
N TYR A 66 -15.82 8.52 12.57
CA TYR A 66 -14.75 8.91 11.64
C TYR A 66 -13.64 7.87 11.49
N PHE A 67 -13.45 7.01 12.49
CA PHE A 67 -12.54 5.88 12.47
C PHE A 67 -13.34 4.58 12.65
N PRO A 68 -13.19 3.58 11.76
CA PRO A 68 -14.00 2.37 11.81
C PRO A 68 -13.65 1.45 12.99
N ASP A 69 -14.53 0.49 13.28
CA ASP A 69 -14.15 -0.70 14.05
C ASP A 69 -13.32 -1.64 13.18
N VAL A 70 -12.00 -1.51 13.28
CA VAL A 70 -11.03 -2.27 12.47
C VAL A 70 -10.98 -3.77 12.80
N GLU A 71 -11.67 -4.21 13.86
CA GLU A 71 -11.87 -5.63 14.17
C GLU A 71 -13.13 -6.20 13.51
N ARG A 72 -13.95 -5.35 12.88
CA ARG A 72 -15.20 -5.71 12.22
C ARG A 72 -15.12 -5.41 10.74
N VAL A 73 -14.44 -6.28 10.01
CA VAL A 73 -14.41 -6.30 8.54
C VAL A 73 -15.85 -6.43 8.00
N ASN A 74 -16.17 -5.72 6.93
CA ASN A 74 -17.43 -5.85 6.20
C ASN A 74 -17.26 -6.78 4.98
N PRO A 75 -17.76 -8.03 5.00
CA PRO A 75 -17.58 -8.95 3.88
C PRO A 75 -18.23 -8.46 2.58
N ALA A 76 -19.26 -7.60 2.64
CA ALA A 76 -19.91 -7.06 1.45
C ALA A 76 -18.96 -6.25 0.58
N TYR A 77 -18.12 -5.42 1.20
CA TYR A 77 -17.08 -4.66 0.50
C TYR A 77 -16.12 -5.58 -0.27
N PHE A 78 -15.66 -6.65 0.39
CA PHE A 78 -14.68 -7.55 -0.23
C PHE A 78 -15.28 -8.45 -1.30
N ARG A 79 -16.60 -8.71 -1.31
CA ARG A 79 -17.26 -9.40 -2.45
C ARG A 79 -17.16 -8.61 -3.75
N ASN A 80 -17.15 -7.29 -3.68
CA ASN A 80 -16.94 -6.46 -4.86
C ASN A 80 -15.46 -6.41 -5.28
N MET A 81 -14.55 -6.50 -4.32
CA MET A 81 -13.14 -6.69 -4.63
C MET A 81 -12.88 -8.06 -5.28
N ASP A 82 -13.54 -9.15 -4.86
CA ASP A 82 -13.42 -10.48 -5.50
C ASP A 82 -13.64 -10.39 -7.01
N LYS A 83 -14.74 -9.75 -7.44
CA LYS A 83 -15.08 -9.55 -8.86
C LYS A 83 -13.95 -8.86 -9.63
N LYS A 84 -13.28 -7.88 -9.00
CA LYS A 84 -12.18 -7.12 -9.60
C LYS A 84 -10.92 -7.98 -9.71
N ILE A 85 -10.59 -8.76 -8.68
CA ILE A 85 -9.44 -9.68 -8.70
C ILE A 85 -9.64 -10.78 -9.76
N ASP A 86 -10.83 -11.39 -9.80
CA ASP A 86 -11.19 -12.40 -10.79
C ASP A 86 -11.14 -11.83 -12.21
N TYR A 87 -11.68 -10.63 -12.40
CA TYR A 87 -11.60 -9.94 -13.68
C TYR A 87 -10.14 -9.70 -14.10
N LEU A 88 -9.31 -9.13 -13.23
CA LEU A 88 -7.90 -8.87 -13.55
C LEU A 88 -7.15 -10.16 -13.93
N ASN A 89 -7.30 -11.22 -13.15
CA ASN A 89 -6.73 -12.53 -13.49
C ASN A 89 -7.25 -13.07 -14.83
N SER A 90 -8.56 -12.93 -15.13
CA SER A 90 -9.13 -13.33 -16.42
C SER A 90 -8.56 -12.56 -17.61
N GLN A 91 -8.08 -11.32 -17.37
CA GLN A 91 -7.44 -10.47 -18.37
C GLN A 91 -5.91 -10.62 -18.40
N GLY A 92 -5.35 -11.59 -17.67
CA GLY A 92 -3.90 -11.80 -17.60
C GLY A 92 -3.14 -10.76 -16.77
N PHE A 93 -3.82 -10.00 -15.92
CA PHE A 93 -3.22 -9.09 -14.95
C PHE A 93 -3.13 -9.74 -13.56
N VAL A 94 -2.00 -9.50 -12.90
CA VAL A 94 -1.71 -9.95 -11.53
C VAL A 94 -1.90 -8.77 -10.58
N PRO A 95 -2.88 -8.81 -9.67
CA PRO A 95 -3.05 -7.77 -8.66
C PRO A 95 -1.92 -7.84 -7.62
N PHE A 96 -1.27 -6.70 -7.35
CA PHE A 96 -0.40 -6.53 -6.20
C PHE A 96 -1.16 -5.82 -5.10
N ILE A 97 -1.54 -6.58 -4.07
CA ILE A 97 -2.53 -6.18 -3.06
C ILE A 97 -1.83 -5.75 -1.78
N GLU A 98 -1.84 -4.46 -1.50
CA GLU A 98 -1.39 -3.88 -0.23
C GLU A 98 -2.59 -3.73 0.71
N VAL A 99 -2.59 -4.42 1.85
CA VAL A 99 -3.85 -4.59 2.63
C VAL A 99 -4.40 -3.28 3.22
N SER A 100 -3.54 -2.31 3.54
CA SER A 100 -3.95 -0.98 4.02
C SER A 100 -2.88 0.07 3.71
N ARG A 101 -3.19 1.35 3.95
CA ARG A 101 -2.21 2.43 3.95
C ARG A 101 -1.83 2.81 5.38
N ARG A 102 -0.55 3.13 5.58
CA ARG A 102 0.08 3.46 6.87
C ARG A 102 -0.66 4.42 7.80
N ASP A 103 -1.50 5.32 7.29
CA ASP A 103 -2.08 6.40 8.10
C ASP A 103 -3.17 5.93 9.06
N ILE A 104 -3.62 4.68 8.91
CA ILE A 104 -4.53 4.02 9.85
C ILE A 104 -3.81 3.53 11.13
N GLY A 105 -2.49 3.35 11.08
CA GLY A 105 -1.74 2.56 12.06
C GLY A 105 -1.73 3.11 13.48
N GLN A 106 -1.61 4.43 13.66
CA GLN A 106 -1.46 5.01 15.02
C GLN A 106 -2.73 4.81 15.86
N ALA A 107 -3.89 5.14 15.30
CA ALA A 107 -5.18 4.92 15.96
C ALA A 107 -5.51 3.43 16.11
N TRP A 108 -5.19 2.62 15.09
CA TRP A 108 -5.36 1.17 15.17
C TRP A 108 -4.58 0.61 16.36
N LYS A 109 -3.27 0.90 16.45
CA LYS A 109 -2.41 0.42 17.53
C LYS A 109 -2.86 0.89 18.91
N LYS A 110 -3.32 2.14 19.01
CA LYS A 110 -3.66 2.75 20.31
C LYS A 110 -4.97 2.25 20.89
N TYR A 111 -5.97 1.96 20.05
CA TYR A 111 -7.35 1.70 20.49
C TYR A 111 -7.83 0.26 20.23
N TYR A 112 -7.03 -0.57 19.57
CA TYR A 112 -7.35 -1.97 19.26
C TYR A 112 -6.20 -2.91 19.63
N ASP A 113 -6.47 -4.21 19.67
CA ASP A 113 -5.48 -5.25 19.97
C ASP A 113 -4.31 -5.21 18.98
N TRP A 114 -3.12 -4.78 19.40
CA TRP A 114 -1.93 -4.72 18.56
C TRP A 114 -0.83 -5.69 19.03
N PRO A 115 -0.16 -6.43 18.12
CA PRO A 115 -0.37 -6.47 16.66
C PRO A 115 -1.52 -7.41 16.23
N GLY A 116 -2.24 -8.01 17.18
CA GLY A 116 -3.13 -9.14 16.93
C GLY A 116 -4.24 -8.86 15.92
N SER A 117 -4.94 -7.73 16.04
CA SER A 117 -6.02 -7.35 15.13
C SER A 117 -5.53 -7.06 13.71
N TYR A 118 -4.39 -6.38 13.56
CA TYR A 118 -3.81 -6.13 12.24
C TYR A 118 -3.26 -7.41 11.60
N THR A 119 -2.66 -8.30 12.40
CA THR A 119 -2.24 -9.65 11.95
C THR A 119 -3.42 -10.44 11.39
N ARG A 120 -4.58 -10.40 12.07
CA ARG A 120 -5.82 -11.03 11.58
C ARG A 120 -6.31 -10.39 10.29
N TYR A 121 -6.18 -9.07 10.14
CA TYR A 121 -6.57 -8.37 8.92
C TYR A 121 -5.67 -8.73 7.73
N ILE A 122 -4.34 -8.78 7.90
CA ILE A 122 -3.43 -9.28 6.86
C ILE A 122 -3.83 -10.70 6.45
N GLN A 123 -3.99 -11.59 7.43
CA GLN A 123 -4.37 -12.98 7.19
C GLN A 123 -5.71 -13.09 6.47
N TYR A 124 -6.70 -12.26 6.81
CA TYR A 124 -8.01 -12.25 6.15
C TYR A 124 -7.87 -11.94 4.66
N ILE A 125 -7.14 -10.87 4.31
CA ILE A 125 -6.95 -10.48 2.91
C ILE A 125 -6.15 -11.54 2.15
N TRP A 126 -5.03 -12.00 2.70
CA TRP A 126 -4.20 -13.01 2.05
C TRP A 126 -4.96 -14.32 1.87
N SER A 127 -5.69 -14.79 2.88
CA SER A 127 -6.50 -16.01 2.80
C SER A 127 -7.59 -15.91 1.75
N ARG A 128 -8.20 -14.73 1.59
CA ARG A 128 -9.29 -14.52 0.64
C ARG A 128 -8.82 -14.62 -0.81
N TYR A 129 -7.60 -14.14 -1.10
CA TYR A 129 -7.09 -14.04 -2.48
C TYR A 129 -5.94 -14.98 -2.81
N GLN A 130 -5.44 -15.81 -1.87
CA GLN A 130 -4.29 -16.69 -2.11
C GLN A 130 -4.55 -17.77 -3.17
N ALA A 131 -5.81 -18.07 -3.50
CA ALA A 131 -6.16 -18.98 -4.60
C ALA A 131 -6.13 -18.28 -5.98
N ASN A 132 -6.04 -16.95 -6.01
CA ASN A 132 -5.84 -16.15 -7.21
C ASN A 132 -4.33 -15.97 -7.49
N ILE A 133 -3.99 -15.62 -8.72
CA ILE A 133 -2.62 -15.23 -9.08
C ILE A 133 -2.44 -13.78 -8.65
N CYS A 134 -1.86 -13.57 -7.47
CA CYS A 134 -1.63 -12.26 -6.86
C CYS A 134 -0.17 -12.07 -6.42
N LEU A 135 0.16 -10.83 -6.07
CA LEU A 135 1.29 -10.48 -5.20
C LEU A 135 0.72 -9.85 -3.93
N PHE A 136 1.35 -10.07 -2.79
CA PHE A 136 0.84 -9.59 -1.50
C PHE A 136 1.75 -8.56 -0.85
N SER A 137 1.12 -7.68 -0.07
CA SER A 137 1.83 -6.78 0.81
C SER A 137 1.08 -6.57 2.13
N PRO A 138 1.77 -6.62 3.28
CA PRO A 138 1.15 -6.38 4.57
C PRO A 138 0.82 -4.90 4.83
N ILE A 139 1.30 -3.95 4.02
CA ILE A 139 1.10 -2.51 4.22
C ILE A 139 1.41 -1.73 2.95
N HIS A 140 0.92 -0.50 2.81
CA HIS A 140 1.46 0.48 1.88
C HIS A 140 2.15 1.56 2.71
N LEU A 141 3.48 1.48 2.83
CA LEU A 141 4.32 2.39 3.62
C LEU A 141 4.96 3.45 2.71
N ASP A 142 4.14 4.29 2.10
CA ASP A 142 4.59 5.36 1.21
C ASP A 142 5.48 6.39 1.91
N TRP A 143 5.39 6.60 3.22
CA TRP A 143 6.28 7.52 3.94
C TRP A 143 6.35 7.18 5.42
N THR A 144 7.45 7.48 6.09
CA THR A 144 7.61 7.23 7.54
C THR A 144 6.97 8.31 8.43
N GLY A 145 6.31 9.32 7.84
CA GLY A 145 5.45 10.26 8.56
C GLY A 145 3.99 9.79 8.66
N ALA A 146 3.29 10.24 9.71
CA ALA A 146 1.88 9.94 9.98
C ALA A 146 1.57 8.43 10.02
N THR A 147 2.46 7.66 10.65
CA THR A 147 2.41 6.19 10.77
C THR A 147 2.99 5.77 12.11
N ILE A 148 2.77 4.52 12.51
CA ILE A 148 3.62 3.85 13.49
C ILE A 148 4.99 3.50 12.86
N PRO A 149 6.02 3.21 13.68
CA PRO A 149 7.33 2.81 13.17
C PRO A 149 7.30 1.54 12.29
N PRO A 150 8.19 1.41 11.29
CA PRO A 150 8.25 0.24 10.41
C PRO A 150 8.42 -1.10 11.14
N GLU A 151 9.16 -1.13 12.23
CA GLU A 151 9.38 -2.31 13.07
C GLU A 151 8.07 -2.85 13.66
N GLU A 152 7.10 -1.99 13.96
CA GLU A 152 5.80 -2.39 14.51
C GLU A 152 4.90 -2.97 13.42
N TRP A 153 4.96 -2.42 12.20
CA TRP A 153 4.35 -3.06 11.03
C TRP A 153 4.96 -4.43 10.75
N ASN A 154 6.28 -4.53 10.87
CA ASN A 154 7.02 -5.77 10.65
C ASN A 154 6.67 -6.83 11.69
N GLU A 155 6.46 -6.44 12.95
CA GLU A 155 5.98 -7.32 14.02
C GLU A 155 4.65 -7.98 13.62
N ALA A 156 3.68 -7.18 13.16
CA ALA A 156 2.38 -7.70 12.75
C ALA A 156 2.47 -8.61 11.51
N ALA A 157 3.28 -8.23 10.51
CA ALA A 157 3.47 -9.02 9.30
C ALA A 157 4.22 -10.35 9.55
N ASN A 158 5.27 -10.34 10.39
CA ASN A 158 5.98 -11.54 10.81
C ASN A 158 5.07 -12.50 11.57
N LYS A 159 4.18 -11.98 12.42
CA LYS A 159 3.24 -12.78 13.19
C LYS A 159 2.25 -13.56 12.31
N VAL A 160 1.99 -13.11 11.07
CA VAL A 160 1.22 -13.88 10.09
C VAL A 160 1.97 -15.16 9.75
N ILE A 161 3.25 -15.06 9.40
CA ILE A 161 4.09 -16.21 9.04
C ILE A 161 4.29 -17.15 10.23
N GLU A 162 4.56 -16.59 11.40
CA GLU A 162 4.78 -17.38 12.62
C GLU A 162 3.54 -18.17 13.05
N ARG A 163 2.34 -17.63 12.82
CA ARG A 163 1.09 -18.23 13.27
C ARG A 163 0.41 -19.09 12.21
N TYR A 164 0.44 -18.67 10.96
CA TYR A 164 -0.32 -19.28 9.87
C TYR A 164 0.55 -19.88 8.76
N GLY A 165 1.86 -19.62 8.80
CA GLY A 165 2.79 -19.99 7.73
C GLY A 165 2.76 -19.02 6.56
N HIS A 166 3.59 -19.31 5.55
CA HIS A 166 3.57 -18.59 4.29
C HIS A 166 2.31 -18.94 3.47
N PRO A 167 1.88 -18.06 2.54
CA PRO A 167 0.83 -18.40 1.58
C PRO A 167 1.10 -19.77 0.92
N PRO A 168 0.10 -20.68 0.90
CA PRO A 168 0.30 -22.11 0.61
C PRO A 168 0.72 -22.39 -0.83
N PHE A 169 0.50 -21.45 -1.75
CA PHE A 169 0.87 -21.55 -3.16
C PHE A 169 2.16 -20.80 -3.50
N GLY A 170 2.94 -20.39 -2.50
CA GLY A 170 4.19 -19.65 -2.71
C GLY A 170 3.96 -18.23 -3.25
N THR A 171 2.80 -17.63 -2.98
CA THR A 171 2.46 -16.27 -3.42
C THR A 171 3.52 -15.28 -2.95
N PRO A 172 4.19 -14.55 -3.87
CA PRO A 172 5.23 -13.60 -3.49
C PRO A 172 4.65 -12.42 -2.71
N ALA A 173 5.40 -11.98 -1.70
CA ALA A 173 5.11 -10.78 -0.93
C ALA A 173 6.28 -9.79 -0.87
N GLY A 174 5.92 -8.51 -0.93
CA GLY A 174 6.77 -7.31 -0.87
C GLY A 174 5.92 -6.14 -0.34
N THR A 175 6.35 -4.89 -0.43
CA THR A 175 5.53 -3.74 -0.01
C THR A 175 6.02 -2.44 -0.62
N ASN A 176 5.13 -1.48 -0.86
CA ASN A 176 5.60 -0.12 -1.04
C ASN A 176 6.27 0.38 0.24
N SER A 177 7.44 1.00 0.08
CA SER A 177 8.28 1.43 1.19
C SER A 177 9.20 2.56 0.74
N ASN A 178 9.02 3.73 1.34
CA ASN A 178 9.92 4.86 1.13
C ASN A 178 11.00 4.92 2.22
N PRO A 179 12.29 4.97 1.87
CA PRO A 179 12.82 4.89 0.50
C PRO A 179 12.94 3.46 -0.03
N SER A 180 13.03 2.47 0.87
CA SER A 180 13.31 1.09 0.52
C SER A 180 12.75 0.13 1.56
N THR A 181 12.27 -1.02 1.10
CA THR A 181 11.90 -2.15 1.96
C THR A 181 13.09 -2.66 2.76
N LEU A 182 14.27 -2.77 2.15
CA LEU A 182 15.49 -3.22 2.84
C LEU A 182 15.87 -2.28 4.00
N ARG A 183 15.70 -0.97 3.82
CA ARG A 183 16.01 0.03 4.85
C ARG A 183 14.99 0.06 5.99
N ASN A 184 13.70 -0.11 5.67
CA ASN A 184 12.63 0.00 6.66
C ASN A 184 12.34 -1.33 7.40
N PHE A 185 12.40 -2.46 6.71
CA PHE A 185 12.01 -3.77 7.26
C PHE A 185 13.19 -4.73 7.46
N GLY A 186 14.37 -4.39 6.93
CA GLY A 186 15.49 -5.32 6.84
C GLY A 186 15.33 -6.32 5.70
N HIS A 187 16.05 -7.44 5.79
CA HIS A 187 16.04 -8.49 4.78
C HIS A 187 15.21 -9.69 5.26
N THR A 188 15.29 -10.84 4.58
CA THR A 188 14.49 -12.05 4.86
C THR A 188 14.69 -12.63 6.27
N ASP A 189 15.79 -12.31 6.94
CA ASP A 189 16.07 -12.64 8.34
C ASP A 189 15.20 -11.86 9.34
N LYS A 190 14.85 -10.61 8.99
CA LYS A 190 14.03 -9.71 9.83
C LYS A 190 12.59 -9.61 9.37
N ALA A 191 12.34 -9.65 8.07
CA ALA A 191 11.03 -9.61 7.45
C ALA A 191 10.70 -10.99 6.88
N LYS A 192 10.20 -11.89 7.73
CA LYS A 192 9.93 -13.29 7.40
C LYS A 192 8.91 -13.44 6.28
N TRP A 193 8.04 -12.46 6.09
CA TRP A 193 7.03 -12.43 5.04
C TRP A 193 7.60 -12.02 3.67
N LEU A 194 8.80 -11.43 3.63
CA LEU A 194 9.34 -10.80 2.43
C LEU A 194 9.94 -11.84 1.48
N THR A 195 9.56 -11.75 0.21
CA THR A 195 10.09 -12.58 -0.88
C THR A 195 10.68 -11.76 -2.04
N PHE A 196 10.35 -10.47 -2.10
CA PHE A 196 10.97 -9.51 -3.01
C PHE A 196 11.03 -8.14 -2.34
N HIS A 197 12.03 -7.36 -2.73
CA HIS A 197 12.23 -6.00 -2.28
C HIS A 197 11.65 -4.99 -3.27
N GLN A 198 11.28 -3.83 -2.74
CA GLN A 198 10.81 -2.68 -3.48
C GLN A 198 11.43 -1.37 -2.94
N ILE A 199 11.60 -0.39 -3.83
CA ILE A 199 11.76 1.05 -3.53
C ILE A 199 10.50 1.83 -3.92
N GLY A 200 10.24 3.01 -3.32
CA GLY A 200 9.04 3.79 -3.69
C GLY A 200 8.82 5.18 -3.06
N ASN A 201 7.67 5.76 -3.42
CA ASN A 201 7.06 7.07 -3.11
C ASN A 201 7.84 8.37 -3.31
N ARG A 202 9.18 8.42 -3.20
CA ARG A 202 9.88 9.69 -3.52
C ARG A 202 9.72 10.04 -5.00
N ARG A 203 9.54 9.02 -5.86
CA ARG A 203 9.25 9.11 -7.29
C ARG A 203 10.29 9.91 -8.09
N THR A 204 11.47 10.09 -7.52
CA THR A 204 12.63 10.78 -8.08
C THR A 204 13.72 9.77 -8.41
N HIS A 205 14.61 10.14 -9.34
CA HIS A 205 15.66 9.24 -9.84
C HIS A 205 16.81 9.04 -8.83
N ASP A 206 16.85 9.80 -7.73
CA ASP A 206 17.84 9.65 -6.66
C ASP A 206 17.60 8.44 -5.74
N LEU A 207 16.53 7.67 -5.97
CA LEU A 207 16.27 6.42 -5.23
C LEU A 207 17.03 5.20 -5.76
N TYR A 208 17.66 5.28 -6.93
CA TYR A 208 18.33 4.12 -7.54
C TYR A 208 19.45 3.48 -6.70
N PRO A 209 20.24 4.22 -5.90
CA PRO A 209 21.22 3.60 -5.01
C PRO A 209 20.61 2.53 -4.09
N TYR A 210 19.34 2.69 -3.68
CA TYR A 210 18.66 1.68 -2.87
C TYR A 210 18.34 0.39 -3.63
N LEU A 211 18.16 0.43 -4.96
CA LEU A 211 18.06 -0.79 -5.78
C LEU A 211 19.40 -1.51 -5.85
N THR A 212 20.51 -0.76 -5.95
CA THR A 212 21.85 -1.35 -5.93
C THR A 212 22.13 -2.01 -4.58
N GLU A 213 21.69 -1.41 -3.47
CA GLU A 213 21.77 -2.04 -2.14
C GLU A 213 20.98 -3.34 -2.08
N ILE A 214 19.74 -3.33 -2.59
CA ILE A 214 18.89 -4.53 -2.67
C ILE A 214 19.55 -5.62 -3.51
N PHE A 215 20.10 -5.26 -4.67
CA PHE A 215 20.75 -6.21 -5.58
C PHE A 215 21.95 -6.92 -4.95
N ASN A 216 22.68 -6.24 -4.07
CA ASN A 216 23.83 -6.79 -3.36
C ASN A 216 23.47 -7.47 -2.02
N ALA A 217 22.18 -7.49 -1.63
CA ALA A 217 21.74 -8.17 -0.41
C ALA A 217 21.85 -9.70 -0.56
N SER A 218 22.08 -10.38 0.57
CA SER A 218 22.22 -11.84 0.64
C SER A 218 21.28 -12.43 1.71
N PRO A 219 20.53 -13.51 1.41
CA PRO A 219 20.42 -14.16 0.11
C PRO A 219 19.78 -13.28 -0.99
N PRO A 220 20.04 -13.54 -2.27
CA PRO A 220 19.46 -12.73 -3.34
C PRO A 220 17.94 -12.92 -3.41
N VAL A 221 17.20 -11.81 -3.45
CA VAL A 221 15.76 -11.76 -3.76
C VAL A 221 15.50 -10.69 -4.82
N PRO A 222 14.44 -10.81 -5.64
CA PRO A 222 14.13 -9.82 -6.67
C PRO A 222 13.94 -8.42 -6.07
N GLY A 223 14.47 -7.40 -6.73
CA GLY A 223 14.23 -5.99 -6.41
C GLY A 223 13.38 -5.32 -7.49
N ILE A 224 12.40 -4.51 -7.10
CA ILE A 224 11.54 -3.75 -8.04
C ILE A 224 11.53 -2.26 -7.73
N ASN A 225 11.30 -1.43 -8.75
CA ASN A 225 10.89 -0.04 -8.55
C ASN A 225 9.36 0.05 -8.65
N GLY A 226 8.69 0.01 -7.51
CA GLY A 226 7.23 -0.13 -7.46
C GLY A 226 6.47 1.19 -7.40
N GLU A 227 7.15 2.30 -7.15
CA GLU A 227 6.54 3.63 -7.22
C GLU A 227 7.55 4.68 -7.73
N PRO A 228 7.84 4.66 -9.04
CA PRO A 228 8.75 5.59 -9.71
C PRO A 228 8.08 6.93 -10.05
N TYR A 229 8.79 7.77 -10.80
CA TYR A 229 8.20 8.95 -11.45
C TYR A 229 6.90 8.60 -12.18
N TYR A 230 5.85 9.41 -11.97
CA TYR A 230 4.57 9.27 -12.64
C TYR A 230 4.44 10.24 -13.81
N ALA A 231 3.83 9.81 -14.90
CA ALA A 231 3.54 10.71 -16.01
C ALA A 231 2.68 11.90 -15.54
N GLY A 232 3.08 13.13 -15.90
CA GLY A 232 2.44 14.37 -15.47
C GLY A 232 2.88 14.90 -14.10
N MET A 233 3.92 14.33 -13.48
CA MET A 233 4.42 14.77 -12.18
C MET A 233 5.45 15.89 -12.31
N LEU A 234 5.53 16.75 -11.27
CA LEU A 234 6.48 17.85 -11.15
C LEU A 234 6.34 18.87 -12.28
N ASP A 235 7.42 19.18 -12.97
CA ASP A 235 7.55 20.21 -14.01
C ASP A 235 7.46 19.62 -15.43
N ALA A 236 6.83 18.46 -15.59
CA ALA A 236 6.63 17.80 -16.87
C ALA A 236 5.18 17.32 -17.02
N GLU A 237 4.43 18.03 -17.87
CA GLU A 237 3.03 17.74 -18.17
C GLU A 237 2.83 16.36 -18.82
N GLY A 238 1.74 15.69 -18.49
CA GLY A 238 1.40 14.39 -19.04
C GLY A 238 1.25 14.43 -20.56
N GLY A 239 1.60 13.33 -21.24
CA GLY A 239 1.52 13.26 -22.70
C GLY A 239 2.64 13.99 -23.46
N THR A 240 3.51 14.73 -22.78
CA THR A 240 4.66 15.41 -23.41
C THR A 240 5.87 14.48 -23.57
N GLU A 241 6.76 14.81 -24.51
CA GLU A 241 8.05 14.12 -24.66
C GLU A 241 8.91 14.17 -23.40
N LYS A 242 8.86 15.29 -22.66
CA LYS A 242 9.58 15.46 -21.39
C LYS A 242 9.09 14.47 -20.33
N SER A 243 7.77 14.34 -20.17
CA SER A 243 7.20 13.39 -19.21
C SER A 243 7.48 11.94 -19.62
N ALA A 244 7.40 11.64 -20.92
CA ALA A 244 7.77 10.33 -21.44
C ALA A 244 9.27 10.01 -21.24
N LEU A 245 10.15 11.00 -21.39
CA LEU A 245 11.58 10.88 -21.10
C LEU A 245 11.82 10.54 -19.62
N TYR A 246 11.14 11.22 -18.69
CA TYR A 246 11.29 10.96 -17.25
C TYR A 246 10.77 9.58 -16.84
N CYS A 247 9.67 9.12 -17.45
CA CYS A 247 9.17 7.76 -17.26
C CYS A 247 10.17 6.71 -17.79
N ARG A 248 10.70 6.90 -19.00
CA ARG A 248 11.72 5.99 -19.56
C ARG A 248 13.00 5.99 -18.73
N SER A 249 13.46 7.15 -18.28
CA SER A 249 14.61 7.25 -17.36
C SER A 249 14.36 6.46 -16.07
N ALA A 250 13.14 6.52 -15.52
CA ALA A 250 12.77 5.72 -14.35
C ALA A 250 12.79 4.21 -14.62
N MET A 251 12.30 3.79 -15.79
CA MET A 251 12.29 2.38 -16.19
C MET A 251 13.70 1.85 -16.42
N TYR A 252 14.52 2.51 -17.24
CA TYR A 252 15.89 2.07 -17.53
C TYR A 252 16.80 2.22 -16.31
N GLY A 253 16.67 3.31 -15.55
CA GLY A 253 17.42 3.53 -14.32
C GLY A 253 17.16 2.44 -13.28
N SER A 254 15.91 1.97 -13.17
CA SER A 254 15.55 0.81 -12.34
C SER A 254 16.33 -0.44 -12.74
N VAL A 255 16.28 -0.83 -14.02
CA VAL A 255 16.95 -2.04 -14.52
C VAL A 255 18.46 -1.94 -14.35
N LEU A 256 19.06 -0.80 -14.76
CA LEU A 256 20.50 -0.57 -14.69
C LEU A 256 21.05 -0.50 -13.27
N SER A 257 20.18 -0.30 -12.28
CA SER A 257 20.54 -0.23 -10.86
C SER A 257 20.17 -1.51 -10.09
N GLY A 258 19.89 -2.61 -10.78
CA GLY A 258 19.62 -3.91 -10.16
C GLY A 258 18.15 -4.19 -9.82
N GLY A 259 17.22 -3.32 -10.23
CA GLY A 259 15.78 -3.55 -10.17
C GLY A 259 15.27 -4.55 -11.21
N LEU A 260 15.85 -5.75 -11.21
CA LEU A 260 15.61 -6.80 -12.21
C LEU A 260 14.30 -7.56 -12.01
N GLY A 261 13.66 -7.42 -10.84
CA GLY A 261 12.36 -8.04 -10.55
C GLY A 261 11.18 -7.34 -11.22
N GLY A 262 11.35 -6.09 -11.67
CA GLY A 262 10.33 -5.34 -12.39
C GLY A 262 10.29 -3.84 -12.10
N HIS A 263 9.38 -3.17 -12.81
CA HIS A 263 9.11 -1.74 -12.72
C HIS A 263 7.60 -1.50 -12.86
N ILE A 264 7.02 -0.70 -11.97
CA ILE A 264 5.61 -0.30 -12.04
C ILE A 264 5.52 1.07 -12.69
N TYR A 265 4.84 1.17 -13.84
CA TYR A 265 4.52 2.47 -14.42
C TYR A 265 3.40 3.15 -13.62
N GLY A 266 3.49 4.47 -13.44
CA GLY A 266 2.41 5.27 -12.87
C GLY A 266 2.07 6.46 -13.76
N ALA A 267 0.78 6.78 -13.80
CA ALA A 267 0.25 7.93 -14.51
C ALA A 267 -0.93 8.51 -13.73
N GLY A 268 -1.08 9.83 -13.80
CA GLY A 268 -2.13 10.55 -13.09
C GLY A 268 -1.92 10.64 -11.57
N GLY A 269 -2.81 11.36 -10.88
CA GLY A 269 -2.91 11.33 -9.42
C GLY A 269 -1.98 12.25 -8.63
N TRP A 270 -0.94 12.85 -9.23
CA TRP A 270 -0.03 13.75 -8.49
C TRP A 270 -0.75 14.98 -7.91
N GLN A 271 -1.68 15.57 -8.67
CA GLN A 271 -2.45 16.75 -8.24
C GLN A 271 -3.84 16.39 -7.66
N GLY A 272 -4.09 15.12 -7.34
CA GLY A 272 -5.38 14.68 -6.79
C GLY A 272 -6.55 14.66 -7.79
N GLY A 273 -6.30 14.94 -9.07
CA GLY A 273 -7.26 14.67 -10.14
C GLY A 273 -7.34 13.17 -10.43
N LEU A 274 -8.56 12.63 -10.48
CA LEU A 274 -8.80 11.44 -11.28
C LEU A 274 -8.39 11.78 -12.72
N TRP A 275 -7.76 10.84 -13.40
CA TRP A 275 -7.61 10.79 -14.85
C TRP A 275 -8.61 11.68 -15.60
N SER A 276 -8.17 12.87 -16.02
CA SER A 276 -8.82 13.58 -17.12
C SER A 276 -8.25 13.00 -18.42
N GLY A 277 -8.55 11.72 -18.65
CA GLY A 277 -8.51 11.18 -20.01
C GLY A 277 -9.65 11.80 -20.81
#